data_AF-A0A517KY24-F1
#
_entry.id   AF-A0A517KY24-F1
#
_cell.length_a   1.000
_cell.length_b   1.000
_cell.length_c   1.000
_cell.angle_alpha   90.00
_cell.angle_beta   90.00
_cell.angle_gamma   90.00
#
_symmetry.space_group_name_H-M   'P 1'
#
loop_
_entity.id
_entity.type
_entity.pdbx_description
1 polymer ?
#
loop_
_entity_poly.entity_id
_entity_poly.type
_entity_poly.pdbx_seq_one_letter_code
_entity_poly.pdbx_strand_id
1 'polypeptide(L)'
;MAENQEEAPWWEKFSALGARTAPSYSKETLLRQFNILGDILNAGTLLIDVRRNDHEGGVIRGSLNMPAQSFPYHMATLYRLCHGDGVNVISRVMFYCGSSNGRGPRCAAWFKDYCAQRAEAEGIPENMADPQVFTLEGGIKGWVAGGAPYRAQVDGYDEAYWMQFAEVKTVGKRTVESSTGDDAMEEDGEENQTKRRVLGMKGPGGSSV
;
A
#
# COMPACT_ATOMS: atom_id res chain seq x y z
N MET A 1 -39.07 -7.13 20.46
CA MET A 1 -37.92 -6.99 19.56
C MET A 1 -37.57 -5.52 19.48
N ALA A 2 -36.32 -5.13 19.71
CA ALA A 2 -35.86 -3.82 19.26
C ALA A 2 -35.39 -3.97 17.82
N GLU A 3 -35.79 -3.07 16.92
CA GLU A 3 -35.26 -3.05 15.57
C GLU A 3 -33.80 -2.57 15.63
N ASN A 4 -32.88 -3.39 15.12
CA ASN A 4 -31.48 -3.02 14.99
C ASN A 4 -31.35 -2.05 13.80
N GLN A 5 -31.61 -0.76 14.05
CA GLN A 5 -31.39 0.28 13.06
C GLN A 5 -29.89 0.34 12.74
N GLU A 6 -29.53 0.04 11.49
CA GLU A 6 -28.15 0.18 11.03
C GLU A 6 -27.79 1.67 10.97
N GLU A 7 -26.89 2.11 11.86
CA GLU A 7 -26.42 3.50 11.85
C GLU A 7 -25.71 3.81 10.53
N ALA A 8 -26.10 4.93 9.91
CA ALA A 8 -25.49 5.41 8.68
C ALA A 8 -23.95 5.52 8.82
N PRO A 9 -23.16 5.03 7.85
CA PRO A 9 -21.70 5.04 7.96
C PRO A 9 -21.15 6.45 8.24
N TRP A 10 -20.20 6.58 9.16
CA TRP A 10 -19.72 7.88 9.70
C TRP A 10 -19.29 8.93 8.67
N TRP A 11 -19.02 8.51 7.42
CA TRP A 11 -18.62 9.36 6.30
C TRP A 11 -19.80 9.92 5.48
N GLU A 12 -21.02 9.45 5.69
CA GLU A 12 -22.20 9.83 4.90
C GLU A 12 -22.58 11.30 5.10
N LYS A 13 -22.32 11.86 6.29
CA LYS A 13 -22.39 13.31 6.57
C LYS A 13 -21.43 14.17 5.72
N PHE A 14 -20.54 13.54 4.94
CA PHE A 14 -19.63 14.17 3.99
C PHE A 14 -19.91 13.74 2.54
N SER A 15 -21.11 13.24 2.23
CA SER A 15 -21.53 12.77 0.89
C SER A 15 -21.45 13.83 -0.21
N ALA A 16 -21.50 15.12 0.15
CA ALA A 16 -21.27 16.25 -0.75
C ALA A 16 -19.79 16.46 -1.15
N LEU A 17 -18.86 15.67 -0.60
CA LEU A 17 -17.44 15.69 -0.89
C LEU A 17 -16.99 14.34 -1.49
N GLY A 18 -16.07 14.38 -2.45
CA GLY A 18 -15.46 13.18 -3.04
C GLY A 18 -16.09 12.79 -4.38
N ALA A 19 -16.56 13.77 -5.16
CA ALA A 19 -16.99 13.61 -6.54
C ALA A 19 -15.81 13.28 -7.47
N ARG A 20 -14.61 13.81 -7.17
CA ARG A 20 -13.37 13.46 -7.88
C ARG A 20 -12.67 12.25 -7.28
N THR A 21 -12.35 11.25 -8.09
CA THR A 21 -11.40 10.20 -7.73
C THR A 21 -9.95 10.72 -7.82
N ALA A 22 -9.16 10.45 -6.78
CA ALA A 22 -7.70 10.63 -6.81
C ALA A 22 -7.02 9.39 -7.42
N PRO A 23 -6.09 9.53 -8.39
CA PRO A 23 -5.38 8.39 -8.98
C PRO A 23 -4.56 7.59 -7.96
N SER A 24 -4.34 6.31 -8.25
CA SER A 24 -3.42 5.46 -7.49
C SER A 24 -1.96 5.83 -7.78
N TYR A 25 -1.09 5.69 -6.79
CA TYR A 25 0.35 5.85 -6.91
C TYR A 25 1.06 4.55 -6.52
N SER A 26 1.86 4.00 -7.44
CA SER A 26 2.59 2.75 -7.22
C SER A 26 3.62 2.90 -6.09
N LYS A 27 3.63 1.91 -5.20
CA LYS A 27 4.58 1.85 -4.08
C LYS A 27 6.04 1.69 -4.55
N GLU A 28 6.27 1.03 -5.68
CA GLU A 28 7.58 0.88 -6.32
C GLU A 28 8.13 2.24 -6.76
N THR A 29 7.25 3.13 -7.22
CA THR A 29 7.63 4.49 -7.62
C THR A 29 7.97 5.35 -6.40
N LEU A 30 7.20 5.23 -5.32
CA LEU A 30 7.50 5.91 -4.05
C LEU A 30 8.79 5.37 -3.40
N LEU A 31 9.04 4.05 -3.44
CA LEU A 31 10.29 3.45 -2.96
C LEU A 31 11.51 3.94 -3.76
N ARG A 32 11.37 4.18 -5.08
CA ARG A 32 12.42 4.84 -5.87
C ARG A 32 12.70 6.26 -5.39
N GLN A 33 11.70 7.02 -4.96
CA GLN A 33 11.92 8.36 -4.38
C GLN A 33 12.73 8.29 -3.08
N PHE A 34 12.35 7.41 -2.14
CA PHE A 34 13.15 7.15 -0.93
C PHE A 34 14.60 6.75 -1.26
N ASN A 35 14.82 5.84 -2.21
CA ASN A 35 16.14 5.34 -2.55
C ASN A 35 17.05 6.36 -3.25
N ILE A 36 16.49 7.39 -3.92
CA ILE A 36 17.26 8.41 -4.65
C ILE A 36 17.49 9.67 -3.79
N LEU A 37 16.51 10.06 -2.97
CA LEU A 37 16.50 11.35 -2.28
C LEU A 37 16.62 11.23 -0.74
N GLY A 38 16.48 10.03 -0.19
CA GLY A 38 16.44 9.76 1.26
C GLY A 38 15.13 10.22 1.89
N ASP A 39 14.87 11.52 1.83
CA ASP A 39 13.62 12.16 2.23
C ASP A 39 12.74 12.44 0.99
N ILE A 40 11.49 11.98 1.05
CA ILE A 40 10.49 12.21 0.00
C ILE A 40 9.92 13.62 0.01
N LEU A 41 10.06 14.38 1.10
CA LEU A 41 9.72 15.81 1.15
C LEU A 41 10.65 16.63 0.23
N ASN A 42 11.92 16.22 0.09
CA ASN A 42 12.83 16.78 -0.92
C ASN A 42 12.43 16.44 -2.36
N ALA A 43 11.57 15.43 -2.57
CA ALA A 43 10.93 15.16 -3.85
C ALA A 43 9.69 16.05 -4.09
N GLY A 44 9.22 16.76 -3.06
CA GLY A 44 7.90 17.39 -3.00
C GLY A 44 6.73 16.43 -2.81
N THR A 45 6.97 15.23 -2.27
CA THR A 45 5.94 14.24 -1.93
C THR A 45 5.66 14.25 -0.43
N LEU A 46 4.46 14.68 -0.01
CA LEU A 46 3.96 14.54 1.36
C LEU A 46 3.05 13.31 1.48
N LEU A 47 3.32 12.44 2.45
CA LEU A 47 2.45 11.30 2.80
C LEU A 47 1.48 11.66 3.93
N ILE A 48 0.22 11.26 3.79
CA ILE A 48 -0.81 11.39 4.83
C ILE A 48 -1.35 10.02 5.23
N ASP A 49 -1.10 9.61 6.47
CA ASP A 49 -1.68 8.39 7.07
C ASP A 49 -3.05 8.73 7.68
N VAL A 50 -4.13 8.16 7.15
CA VAL A 50 -5.50 8.39 7.67
C VAL A 50 -6.02 7.25 8.57
N ARG A 51 -5.10 6.45 9.14
CA ARG A 51 -5.39 5.48 10.21
C ARG A 51 -5.78 6.17 11.53
N ARG A 52 -6.40 5.42 12.44
CA ARG A 52 -6.81 5.91 13.77
C ARG A 52 -6.47 4.87 14.84
N ASN A 53 -7.43 4.01 15.21
CA ASN A 53 -7.20 2.91 16.15
C ASN A 53 -6.23 1.87 15.57
N ASP A 54 -6.14 1.76 14.24
CA ASP A 54 -5.25 0.87 13.50
C ASP A 54 -3.90 1.52 13.15
N HIS A 55 -3.54 2.62 13.81
CA HIS A 55 -2.29 3.38 13.61
C HIS A 55 -1.10 2.72 14.36
N GLU A 56 -0.97 1.41 14.17
CA GLU A 56 -0.05 0.51 14.86
C GLU A 56 0.95 -0.11 13.86
N GLY A 57 1.98 -0.81 14.35
CA GLY A 57 3.01 -1.44 13.51
C GLY A 57 4.05 -0.47 12.91
N GLY A 58 4.01 0.81 13.30
CA GLY A 58 4.82 1.87 12.71
C GLY A 58 4.12 2.64 11.60
N VAL A 59 4.84 3.61 11.01
CA VAL A 59 4.36 4.55 9.98
C VAL A 59 5.33 4.59 8.81
N ILE A 60 4.84 4.88 7.60
CA ILE A 60 5.77 5.10 6.47
C ILE A 60 6.55 6.40 6.74
N ARG A 61 7.87 6.37 6.56
CA ARG A 61 8.79 7.45 6.90
C ARG A 61 8.35 8.79 6.27
N GLY A 62 8.41 9.86 7.07
CA GLY A 62 8.02 11.21 6.64
C GLY A 62 6.52 11.44 6.46
N SER A 63 5.65 10.54 6.91
CA SER A 63 4.19 10.74 6.85
C SER A 63 3.61 11.47 8.06
N LEU A 64 2.55 12.25 7.82
CA LEU A 64 1.75 12.89 8.86
C LEU A 64 0.46 12.10 9.09
N ASN A 65 0.10 11.82 10.35
CA ASN A 65 -1.18 11.18 10.67
C ASN A 65 -2.31 12.22 10.76
N MET A 66 -3.35 12.03 9.95
CA MET A 66 -4.58 12.83 9.96
C MET A 66 -5.79 11.88 9.89
N PRO A 67 -6.30 11.38 11.02
CA PRO A 67 -7.37 10.38 11.07
C PRO A 67 -8.60 10.72 10.20
N ALA A 68 -9.03 9.77 9.37
CA ALA A 68 -10.08 9.99 8.36
C ALA A 68 -11.39 10.56 8.91
N GLN A 69 -11.72 10.28 10.18
CA GLN A 69 -12.94 10.74 10.85
C GLN A 69 -12.96 12.25 11.14
N SER A 70 -11.79 12.90 11.28
CA SER A 70 -11.66 14.36 11.45
C SER A 70 -11.06 15.06 10.23
N PHE A 71 -10.45 14.33 9.30
CA PHE A 71 -9.74 14.89 8.14
C PHE A 71 -10.50 16.00 7.35
N PRO A 72 -11.81 15.92 7.09
CA PRO A 72 -12.54 17.01 6.41
C PRO A 72 -12.47 18.37 7.11
N TYR A 73 -12.30 18.40 8.45
CA TYR A 73 -12.10 19.64 9.21
C TYR A 73 -10.65 20.18 9.16
N HIS A 74 -9.73 19.47 8.50
CA HIS A 74 -8.30 19.80 8.43
C HIS A 74 -7.81 20.09 7.00
N MET A 75 -8.64 19.90 5.97
CA MET A 75 -8.26 20.10 4.56
C MET A 75 -7.69 21.50 4.27
N ALA A 76 -8.28 22.55 4.85
CA ALA A 76 -7.78 23.91 4.70
C ALA A 76 -6.36 24.10 5.28
N THR A 77 -6.05 23.44 6.41
CA THR A 77 -4.72 23.46 7.01
C THR A 77 -3.70 22.70 6.16
N LEU A 78 -4.07 21.52 5.66
CA LEU A 78 -3.21 20.74 4.77
C LEU A 78 -2.94 21.46 3.44
N TYR A 79 -3.95 22.10 2.84
CA TYR A 79 -3.77 22.89 1.61
C TYR A 79 -2.78 24.04 1.81
N ARG A 80 -2.90 24.79 2.92
CA ARG A 80 -1.96 25.85 3.28
C ARG A 80 -0.55 25.32 3.59
N LEU A 81 -0.44 24.14 4.23
CA LEU A 81 0.85 23.49 4.48
C LEU A 81 1.58 23.15 3.17
N CYS A 82 0.85 22.79 2.10
CA CYS A 82 1.48 22.44 0.81
C CYS A 82 2.02 23.66 0.06
N HIS A 83 1.33 24.80 0.17
CA HIS A 83 1.72 26.07 -0.48
C HIS A 83 2.74 26.89 0.34
N GLY A 84 2.88 26.60 1.64
CA GLY A 84 3.87 27.22 2.52
C GLY A 84 3.75 28.74 2.62
N ASP A 85 4.89 29.41 2.45
CA ASP A 85 5.08 30.86 2.47
C ASP A 85 5.35 31.44 1.06
N GLY A 86 5.10 30.66 0.00
CA GLY A 86 5.36 31.04 -1.39
C GLY A 86 6.45 30.20 -2.08
N VAL A 87 7.19 29.38 -1.32
CA VAL A 87 8.04 28.32 -1.88
C VAL A 87 7.24 27.01 -1.90
N ASN A 88 6.67 26.65 -3.06
CA ASN A 88 5.96 25.38 -3.26
C ASN A 88 6.94 24.18 -3.16
N VAL A 89 7.22 23.73 -1.94
CA VAL A 89 8.01 22.50 -1.70
C VAL A 89 7.16 21.26 -2.03
N ILE A 90 5.87 21.25 -1.67
CA ILE A 90 5.01 20.07 -1.77
C ILE A 90 4.12 20.16 -3.02
N SER A 91 4.58 19.55 -4.11
CA SER A 91 3.81 19.42 -5.36
C SER A 91 2.87 18.21 -5.38
N ARG A 92 3.03 17.24 -4.45
CA ARG A 92 2.21 16.03 -4.39
C ARG A 92 1.83 15.64 -2.97
N VAL A 93 0.56 15.29 -2.78
CA VAL A 93 0.04 14.72 -1.53
C VAL A 93 -0.50 13.32 -1.79
N MET A 94 -0.03 12.35 -1.00
CA MET A 94 -0.34 10.93 -1.16
C MET A 94 -1.01 10.38 0.11
N PHE A 95 -2.29 10.02 0.01
CA PHE A 95 -3.04 9.48 1.13
C PHE A 95 -2.91 7.96 1.22
N TYR A 96 -2.80 7.43 2.43
CA TYR A 96 -2.84 5.99 2.66
C TYR A 96 -3.59 5.63 3.95
N CYS A 97 -4.05 4.37 4.03
CA CYS A 97 -4.51 3.78 5.29
C CYS A 97 -4.02 2.32 5.37
N GLY A 98 -4.64 1.49 6.22
CA GLY A 98 -4.29 0.07 6.36
C GLY A 98 -4.11 -0.67 5.02
N SER A 99 -5.10 -0.60 4.12
CA SER A 99 -5.07 -1.26 2.80
C SER A 99 -5.34 -0.34 1.60
N SER A 100 -5.59 0.95 1.84
CA SER A 100 -6.09 1.91 0.83
C SER A 100 -7.39 1.49 0.10
N ASN A 101 -8.19 0.55 0.63
CA ASN A 101 -9.48 0.15 0.03
C ASN A 101 -10.70 0.90 0.63
N GLY A 102 -10.54 2.17 1.05
CA GLY A 102 -11.63 2.92 1.69
C GLY A 102 -11.23 4.29 2.20
N ARG A 103 -10.72 4.38 3.44
CA ARG A 103 -10.36 5.65 4.08
C ARG A 103 -9.35 6.47 3.26
N GLY A 104 -8.28 5.85 2.76
CA GLY A 104 -7.28 6.50 1.91
C GLY A 104 -7.87 7.17 0.66
N PRO A 105 -8.50 6.40 -0.27
CA PRO A 105 -9.17 6.95 -1.44
C PRO A 105 -10.20 8.03 -1.12
N ARG A 106 -10.96 7.86 -0.03
CA ARG A 106 -12.00 8.81 0.36
C ARG A 106 -11.42 10.15 0.83
N CYS A 107 -10.36 10.13 1.64
CA CYS A 107 -9.67 11.35 2.05
C CYS A 107 -8.93 12.01 0.88
N ALA A 108 -8.36 11.22 -0.03
CA ALA A 108 -7.75 11.72 -1.27
C ALA A 108 -8.80 12.39 -2.19
N ALA A 109 -9.98 11.79 -2.33
CA ALA A 109 -11.10 12.34 -3.11
C ALA A 109 -11.59 13.67 -2.49
N TRP A 110 -11.83 13.69 -1.18
CA TRP A 110 -12.20 14.91 -0.43
C TRP A 110 -11.18 16.03 -0.58
N PHE A 111 -9.89 15.73 -0.45
CA PHE A 111 -8.83 16.73 -0.61
C PHE A 111 -8.66 17.18 -2.06
N LYS A 112 -8.83 16.28 -3.05
CA LYS A 112 -8.77 16.63 -4.47
C LYS A 112 -9.89 17.58 -4.88
N ASP A 113 -11.12 17.36 -4.40
CA ASP A 113 -12.21 18.33 -4.60
C ASP A 113 -11.90 19.68 -3.94
N TYR A 114 -11.32 19.68 -2.73
CA TYR A 114 -10.91 20.91 -2.06
C TYR A 114 -9.83 21.67 -2.84
N CYS A 115 -8.79 20.99 -3.36
CA CYS A 115 -7.77 21.61 -4.20
C CYS A 115 -8.37 22.19 -5.50
N ALA A 116 -9.26 21.45 -6.16
CA ALA A 116 -9.88 21.91 -7.41
C ALA A 116 -10.79 23.14 -7.20
N GLN A 117 -11.57 23.18 -6.10
CA GLN A 117 -12.36 24.36 -5.72
C GLN A 117 -11.49 25.59 -5.43
N ARG A 118 -10.28 25.40 -4.90
CA ARG A 118 -9.31 26.49 -4.69
C ARG A 118 -8.71 26.99 -5.99
N ALA A 119 -8.24 26.07 -6.84
CA ALA A 119 -7.73 26.40 -8.16
C ALA A 119 -8.77 27.16 -9.01
N GLU A 120 -10.03 26.72 -9.02
CA GLU A 120 -11.13 27.41 -9.70
C GLU A 120 -11.34 28.85 -9.17
N ALA A 121 -11.34 29.04 -7.84
CA ALA A 121 -11.46 30.36 -7.21
C ALA A 121 -10.25 31.28 -7.46
N GLU A 122 -9.09 30.71 -7.78
CA GLU A 122 -7.85 31.42 -8.11
C GLU A 122 -7.62 31.56 -9.63
N GLY A 123 -8.53 31.03 -10.46
CA GLY A 123 -8.44 31.07 -11.92
C GLY A 123 -7.43 30.09 -12.54
N ILE A 124 -6.93 29.14 -11.75
CA ILE A 124 -5.91 28.15 -12.14
C ILE A 124 -6.60 26.93 -12.78
N PRO A 125 -6.19 26.50 -14.01
CA PRO A 125 -6.70 25.28 -14.62
C PRO A 125 -6.43 24.02 -13.78
N GLU A 126 -7.38 23.07 -13.71
CA GLU A 126 -7.24 21.86 -12.86
C GLU A 126 -6.01 21.00 -13.21
N ASN A 127 -5.48 21.07 -14.44
CA ASN A 127 -4.24 20.39 -14.85
C ASN A 127 -2.95 21.15 -14.45
N MET A 128 -3.06 22.34 -13.88
CA MET A 128 -1.98 23.17 -13.33
C MET A 128 -2.15 23.42 -11.82
N ALA A 129 -3.17 22.81 -11.20
CA ALA A 129 -3.49 22.94 -9.79
C ALA A 129 -2.56 22.08 -8.91
N ASP A 130 -1.84 22.72 -8.01
CA ASP A 130 -1.07 22.06 -6.94
C ASP A 130 -1.84 22.07 -5.59
N PRO A 131 -1.50 21.13 -4.67
CA PRO A 131 -0.72 19.94 -4.91
C PRO A 131 -1.53 18.86 -5.67
N GLN A 132 -0.86 18.08 -6.50
CA GLN A 132 -1.48 16.90 -7.13
C GLN A 132 -1.79 15.83 -6.06
N VAL A 133 -3.04 15.32 -6.06
CA VAL A 133 -3.54 14.43 -5.01
C VAL A 133 -3.65 12.98 -5.50
N PHE A 134 -3.08 12.05 -4.72
CA PHE A 134 -3.05 10.60 -5.02
C PHE A 134 -3.46 9.74 -3.82
N THR A 135 -3.74 8.46 -4.09
CA THR A 135 -3.80 7.39 -3.07
C THR A 135 -2.62 6.44 -3.23
N LEU A 136 -1.90 6.10 -2.16
CA LEU A 136 -0.85 5.08 -2.20
C LEU A 136 -1.44 3.68 -2.35
N GLU A 137 -0.98 2.93 -3.36
CA GLU A 137 -1.47 1.60 -3.70
C GLU A 137 -1.29 0.59 -2.55
N GLY A 138 -2.36 -0.15 -2.23
CA GLY A 138 -2.36 -1.21 -1.20
C GLY A 138 -2.15 -0.75 0.25
N GLY A 139 -1.94 0.55 0.48
CA GLY A 139 -1.72 1.12 1.82
C GLY A 139 -0.48 0.58 2.53
N ILE A 140 -0.40 0.79 3.84
CA ILE A 140 0.76 0.31 4.62
C ILE A 140 0.88 -1.22 4.67
N LYS A 141 -0.24 -1.97 4.57
CA LYS A 141 -0.19 -3.44 4.41
C LYS A 141 0.45 -3.83 3.09
N GLY A 142 0.10 -3.16 1.98
CA GLY A 142 0.73 -3.35 0.67
C GLY A 142 2.20 -2.93 0.63
N TRP A 143 2.56 -1.91 1.41
CA TRP A 143 3.94 -1.45 1.63
C TRP A 143 4.78 -2.52 2.35
N VAL A 144 4.39 -2.91 3.57
CA VAL A 144 5.13 -3.91 4.38
C VAL A 144 5.20 -5.29 3.72
N ALA A 145 4.15 -5.68 2.98
CA ALA A 145 4.12 -6.89 2.17
C ALA A 145 5.10 -6.86 0.98
N GLY A 146 5.66 -5.70 0.62
CA GLY A 146 6.75 -5.58 -0.35
C GLY A 146 8.11 -6.08 0.17
N GLY A 147 8.23 -6.40 1.45
CA GLY A 147 9.45 -6.98 2.05
C GLY A 147 10.47 -5.95 2.53
N ALA A 148 11.70 -6.41 2.79
CA ALA A 148 12.73 -5.65 3.51
C ALA A 148 12.99 -4.21 2.99
N PRO A 149 13.07 -3.93 1.67
CA PRO A 149 13.31 -2.56 1.18
C PRO A 149 12.21 -1.56 1.57
N TYR A 150 10.96 -2.02 1.66
CA TYR A 150 9.83 -1.20 2.08
C TYR A 150 9.76 -1.07 3.61
N ARG A 151 10.01 -2.18 4.33
CA ARG A 151 10.06 -2.20 5.81
C ARG A 151 11.16 -1.27 6.37
N ALA A 152 12.29 -1.15 5.69
CA ALA A 152 13.35 -0.20 6.03
C ALA A 152 12.91 1.28 5.96
N GLN A 153 11.80 1.57 5.27
CA GLN A 153 11.15 2.89 5.19
C GLN A 153 9.90 2.98 6.08
N VAL A 154 9.77 2.12 7.10
CA VAL A 154 8.74 2.21 8.15
C VAL A 154 9.42 2.57 9.47
N ASP A 155 9.09 3.75 10.00
CA ASP A 155 9.56 4.19 11.31
C ASP A 155 8.69 3.58 12.41
N GLY A 156 9.33 3.04 13.46
CA GLY A 156 8.63 2.27 14.50
C GLY A 156 8.10 0.91 14.02
N TYR A 157 8.74 0.29 13.02
CA TYR A 157 8.34 -1.03 12.50
C TYR A 157 8.36 -2.12 13.59
N ASP A 158 7.19 -2.65 13.93
CA ASP A 158 7.00 -3.79 14.82
C ASP A 158 6.69 -5.06 14.01
N GLU A 159 7.66 -5.98 13.93
CA GLU A 159 7.50 -7.22 13.17
C GLU A 159 6.41 -8.15 13.74
N ALA A 160 6.25 -8.19 15.07
CA ALA A 160 5.25 -9.05 15.71
C ALA A 160 3.83 -8.56 15.36
N TYR A 161 3.61 -7.24 15.32
CA TYR A 161 2.36 -6.69 14.82
C TYR A 161 2.06 -7.10 13.37
N TRP A 162 3.04 -7.11 12.47
CA TRP A 162 2.81 -7.46 11.05
C TRP A 162 2.63 -8.96 10.79
N MET A 163 3.12 -9.85 11.67
CA MET A 163 2.93 -11.30 11.54
C MET A 163 1.44 -11.69 11.47
N GLN A 164 0.55 -10.99 12.20
CA GLN A 164 -0.90 -11.27 12.19
C GLN A 164 -1.55 -11.18 10.79
N PHE A 165 -0.91 -10.49 9.83
CA PHE A 165 -1.40 -10.34 8.45
C PHE A 165 -0.70 -11.27 7.46
N ALA A 166 0.29 -12.05 7.88
CA ALA A 166 1.02 -12.98 7.03
C ALA A 166 0.30 -14.33 6.87
N GLU A 167 -0.25 -14.87 7.96
CA GLU A 167 -0.74 -16.26 8.03
C GLU A 167 -2.06 -16.52 7.28
N VAL A 168 -2.82 -15.46 6.97
CA VAL A 168 -4.15 -15.53 6.33
C VAL A 168 -4.12 -16.23 4.95
N LYS A 169 -2.95 -16.32 4.30
CA LYS A 169 -2.80 -17.00 3.01
C LYS A 169 -2.75 -18.54 3.09
N THR A 170 -2.50 -19.13 4.25
CA THR A 170 -2.16 -20.57 4.34
C THR A 170 -3.38 -21.47 4.55
N VAL A 171 -4.49 -20.94 5.10
CA VAL A 171 -5.67 -21.74 5.49
C VAL A 171 -6.53 -22.17 4.29
N GLY A 172 -6.40 -21.50 3.13
CA GLY A 172 -7.23 -21.71 1.94
C GLY A 172 -6.99 -23.00 1.15
N LYS A 173 -6.09 -23.90 1.58
CA LYS A 173 -5.77 -25.14 0.85
C LYS A 173 -5.63 -26.38 1.75
N ARG A 174 -6.74 -26.79 2.39
CA ARG A 174 -6.94 -28.20 2.77
C ARG A 174 -7.85 -28.87 1.75
N THR A 175 -7.23 -29.60 0.82
CA THR A 175 -7.93 -30.64 0.04
C THR A 175 -8.42 -31.73 0.99
N VAL A 176 -9.63 -32.24 0.75
CA VAL A 176 -10.15 -33.40 1.46
C VAL A 176 -9.68 -34.65 0.71
N GLU A 177 -8.70 -35.35 1.27
CA GLU A 177 -8.36 -36.72 0.86
C GLU A 177 -9.13 -37.69 1.76
N SER A 178 -10.17 -38.32 1.20
CA SER A 178 -10.96 -39.34 1.88
C SER A 178 -10.37 -40.72 1.62
N SER A 179 -9.78 -41.33 2.65
CA SER A 179 -9.21 -42.67 2.58
C SER A 179 -10.27 -43.78 2.77
N THR A 180 -10.40 -44.66 1.79
CA THR A 180 -11.03 -45.99 1.93
C THR A 180 -10.29 -46.97 1.01
N GLY A 181 -9.82 -48.09 1.56
CA GLY A 181 -9.45 -49.27 0.79
C GLY A 181 -10.70 -50.11 0.43
N ASP A 182 -10.57 -51.31 -0.12
CA ASP A 182 -9.35 -52.09 -0.43
C ASP A 182 -9.43 -52.56 -1.92
N ASP A 183 -8.92 -53.67 -2.47
CA ASP A 183 -8.33 -54.94 -1.99
C ASP A 183 -7.57 -55.62 -3.18
N ALA A 184 -7.08 -56.85 -2.97
CA ALA A 184 -6.58 -57.85 -3.93
C ALA A 184 -5.09 -57.82 -4.35
N MET A 185 -4.57 -59.02 -4.62
CA MET A 185 -3.15 -59.37 -4.80
C MET A 185 -2.86 -59.86 -6.23
N GLU A 186 -1.60 -59.80 -6.68
CA GLU A 186 -0.76 -61.01 -6.91
C GLU A 186 0.72 -60.63 -7.13
N GLU A 187 1.60 -61.63 -7.18
CA GLU A 187 3.07 -61.49 -7.19
C GLU A 187 3.67 -61.41 -8.62
N ASP A 188 4.83 -60.77 -8.79
CA ASP A 188 6.04 -61.44 -9.33
C ASP A 188 7.24 -60.47 -9.56
N GLY A 189 8.46 -61.04 -9.63
CA GLY A 189 9.42 -60.64 -10.69
C GLY A 189 10.63 -59.73 -10.38
N GLU A 190 11.74 -60.36 -9.99
CA GLU A 190 13.15 -60.08 -10.37
C GLU A 190 13.89 -58.76 -10.00
N GLU A 191 15.20 -58.93 -9.78
CA GLU A 191 16.20 -57.87 -9.63
C GLU A 191 16.68 -57.33 -11.00
N ASN A 192 17.16 -56.07 -11.03
CA ASN A 192 18.49 -55.85 -11.62
C ASN A 192 19.24 -54.62 -11.09
N GLN A 193 20.57 -54.68 -11.17
CA GLN A 193 21.50 -53.62 -10.77
C GLN A 193 21.97 -52.79 -11.98
N THR A 194 22.85 -51.81 -11.71
CA THR A 194 23.75 -51.13 -12.67
C THR A 194 23.11 -50.25 -13.75
N LYS A 195 23.57 -49.00 -13.97
CA LYS A 195 24.95 -48.48 -13.89
C LYS A 195 25.02 -47.01 -13.46
N ARG A 196 26.15 -46.64 -12.84
CA ARG A 196 26.62 -45.24 -12.80
C ARG A 196 26.95 -44.76 -14.21
N ARG A 197 26.73 -43.48 -14.52
CA ARG A 197 27.56 -42.76 -15.48
C ARG A 197 27.83 -41.32 -15.02
N VAL A 198 29.12 -41.02 -14.85
CA VAL A 198 29.66 -39.68 -14.57
C VAL A 198 30.31 -39.17 -15.87
N LEU A 199 30.73 -37.90 -15.85
CA LEU A 199 31.31 -37.06 -16.91
C LEU A 199 30.26 -36.29 -17.75
N GLY A 200 30.45 -34.97 -17.95
CA GLY A 200 31.50 -34.16 -17.33
C GLY A 200 31.48 -32.67 -17.69
N MET A 201 32.02 -31.86 -16.79
CA MET A 201 32.26 -30.43 -17.03
C MET A 201 33.43 -30.26 -18.01
N LYS A 202 33.33 -29.28 -18.92
CA LYS A 202 34.48 -28.66 -19.57
C LYS A 202 34.53 -27.18 -19.16
N GLY A 203 35.74 -26.72 -18.80
CA GLY A 203 35.99 -25.35 -18.37
C GLY A 203 36.10 -24.35 -19.53
N PRO A 204 36.35 -23.07 -19.22
CA PRO A 204 36.30 -21.98 -20.19
C PRO A 204 37.59 -21.82 -21.01
N GLY A 205 37.41 -21.27 -22.21
CA GLY A 205 38.40 -20.47 -22.92
C GLY A 205 37.69 -19.28 -23.59
N GLY A 206 38.36 -18.18 -23.94
CA GLY A 206 39.78 -17.94 -23.73
C GLY A 206 40.37 -16.79 -24.54
N SER A 207 40.01 -15.55 -24.20
CA SER A 207 40.67 -14.27 -24.59
C SER A 207 40.66 -13.84 -26.08
N SER A 208 40.57 -12.51 -26.27
CA SER A 208 40.79 -11.74 -27.52
C SER A 208 39.86 -12.04 -28.72
N VAL A 209 39.57 -11.07 -29.61
CA VAL A 209 40.02 -9.66 -29.71
C VAL A 209 38.85 -8.72 -29.48
#